data_AF-A0A929P660-F1
#
_entry.id   AF-A0A929P660-F1
#
_cell.length_a   1.000
_cell.length_b   1.000
_cell.length_c   1.000
_cell.angle_alpha   90.00
_cell.angle_beta   90.00
_cell.angle_gamma   90.00
#
_symmetry.space_group_name_H-M   'P 1'
#
loop_
_entity.id
_entity.type
_entity.pdbx_description
1 polymer ?
#
loop_
_entity_poly.entity_id
_entity_poly.type
_entity_poly.pdbx_seq_one_letter_code
_entity_poly.pdbx_strand_id
1 'polypeptide(L)'
;MITYLYWLLVIVLILAVLYVLGHNNEEWKVASIVALSIFLVGFIAYYFHFQQIFVKHYGGQMSISVPDGERHITATWKGDNLWIENYDPRTGDCHFREYSRGNLLQGKVTLKNCNPLALQGR
;
A
#
# COMPACT_ATOMS: atom_id res chain seq x y z
N MET A 1 -6.98 12.59 -8.19
CA MET A 1 -5.99 11.78 -7.43
C MET A 1 -5.57 10.60 -8.29
N ILE A 2 -4.28 10.29 -8.35
CA ILE A 2 -3.73 9.26 -9.26
C ILE A 2 -4.38 7.87 -9.07
N THR A 3 -4.75 7.53 -7.84
CA THR A 3 -5.48 6.30 -7.52
C THR A 3 -6.80 6.19 -8.27
N TYR A 4 -7.59 7.25 -8.34
CA TYR A 4 -8.87 7.23 -9.07
C TYR A 4 -8.66 7.13 -10.58
N LEU A 5 -7.62 7.76 -11.12
CA LEU A 5 -7.28 7.64 -12.53
C LEU A 5 -6.91 6.20 -12.89
N TYR A 6 -6.10 5.53 -12.07
CA TYR A 6 -5.77 4.12 -12.25
C TYR A 6 -7.02 3.23 -12.30
N TRP A 7 -7.90 3.34 -11.30
CA TRP A 7 -9.13 2.54 -11.26
C TRP A 7 -10.09 2.86 -12.39
N LEU A 8 -10.18 4.13 -12.80
CA LEU A 8 -10.96 4.53 -13.98
C LEU A 8 -10.43 3.82 -15.24
N LEU A 9 -9.12 3.81 -15.46
CA LEU A 9 -8.51 3.15 -16.61
C LEU A 9 -8.76 1.62 -16.59
N VAL A 10 -8.65 0.98 -15.43
CA VAL A 10 -8.96 -0.46 -15.27
C VAL A 10 -10.43 -0.74 -15.61
N ILE A 11 -11.36 0.08 -15.13
CA ILE A 11 -12.80 -0.08 -15.41
C ILE A 11 -13.08 0.15 -16.90
N VAL A 12 -12.52 1.19 -17.51
CA VAL A 12 -12.67 1.46 -18.95
C VAL A 12 -12.17 0.27 -19.77
N LEU A 13 -11.03 -0.32 -19.41
CA LEU A 13 -10.50 -1.50 -20.07
C LEU A 13 -11.43 -2.71 -19.94
N ILE A 14 -11.99 -2.95 -18.75
CA ILE A 14 -12.97 -4.01 -18.51
C ILE A 14 -14.23 -3.80 -19.37
N LEU A 15 -14.78 -2.58 -19.39
CA LEU A 15 -15.96 -2.25 -20.19
C LEU A 15 -15.70 -2.42 -21.69
N ALA A 16 -14.52 -2.02 -22.17
CA ALA A 16 -14.12 -2.22 -23.56
C ALA A 16 -14.06 -3.71 -23.93
N VAL A 17 -13.52 -4.56 -23.06
CA VAL A 17 -13.48 -6.01 -23.28
C VAL A 17 -14.87 -6.63 -23.27
N LEU A 18 -15.72 -6.23 -22.32
CA LEU A 18 -17.10 -6.71 -22.27
C LEU A 18 -17.91 -6.28 -23.51
N TYR A 19 -17.69 -5.07 -24.01
CA TYR A 19 -18.33 -4.60 -25.23
C TYR A 19 -17.83 -5.38 -26.46
N VAL A 20 -16.52 -5.49 -26.66
CA VAL A 20 -15.96 -6.15 -27.85
C VAL A 20 -16.24 -7.65 -27.85
N LEU A 21 -16.00 -8.36 -26.74
CA LEU A 21 -16.17 -9.82 -26.71
C LEU A 21 -17.60 -10.26 -26.36
N GLY A 22 -18.27 -9.54 -25.46
CA GLY A 22 -19.62 -9.89 -25.03
C GLY A 22 -20.68 -9.39 -26.01
N HIS A 23 -20.63 -8.12 -26.40
CA HIS A 23 -21.65 -7.56 -27.29
C HIS A 23 -21.39 -7.85 -28.77
N ASN A 24 -20.19 -7.62 -29.29
CA ASN A 24 -19.94 -7.80 -30.73
C ASN A 24 -19.78 -9.27 -31.14
N ASN A 25 -19.17 -10.09 -30.28
CA ASN A 25 -18.90 -11.51 -30.57
C ASN A 25 -19.90 -12.47 -29.89
N GLU A 26 -20.83 -11.96 -29.07
CA GLU A 26 -21.81 -12.76 -28.28
C GLU A 26 -21.19 -13.76 -27.27
N GLU A 27 -19.88 -13.70 -27.05
CA GLU A 27 -19.10 -14.62 -26.21
C GLU A 27 -19.03 -14.18 -24.75
N TRP A 28 -20.19 -14.05 -24.10
CA TRP A 28 -20.30 -13.53 -22.72
C TRP A 28 -19.50 -14.32 -21.67
N LYS A 29 -19.34 -15.65 -21.88
CA LYS A 29 -18.54 -16.50 -20.98
C LYS A 29 -17.06 -16.12 -21.04
N VAL A 30 -16.51 -16.00 -22.25
CA VAL A 30 -15.11 -15.61 -22.47
C VAL A 30 -14.90 -14.17 -22.01
N ALA A 31 -15.79 -13.26 -22.37
CA ALA A 31 -15.73 -11.86 -21.97
C ALA A 31 -15.66 -11.69 -20.44
N SER A 32 -16.49 -12.44 -19.69
CA SER A 32 -16.52 -12.41 -18.23
C SER A 32 -15.23 -12.94 -17.60
N ILE A 33 -14.67 -14.03 -18.14
CA ILE A 33 -13.40 -14.59 -17.66
C ILE A 33 -12.28 -13.57 -17.85
N VAL A 34 -12.16 -12.97 -19.05
CA VAL A 34 -11.11 -12.00 -19.35
C VAL A 34 -11.26 -10.73 -18.51
N ALA A 35 -12.49 -10.22 -18.37
CA ALA A 35 -12.79 -9.06 -17.52
C ALA A 35 -12.38 -9.30 -16.06
N LEU A 36 -12.70 -10.47 -15.50
CA LEU A 36 -12.30 -10.85 -14.16
C LEU A 36 -10.78 -10.95 -14.03
N SER A 37 -10.09 -11.54 -15.02
CA SER A 37 -8.63 -11.59 -15.02
C SER A 37 -8.00 -10.21 -15.03
N ILE A 38 -8.50 -9.28 -15.85
CA ILE A 38 -8.03 -7.88 -15.88
C ILE A 38 -8.22 -7.21 -14.53
N PHE A 39 -9.40 -7.37 -13.91
CA PHE A 39 -9.67 -6.83 -12.59
C PHE A 39 -8.69 -7.38 -11.55
N LEU A 40 -8.49 -8.69 -11.50
CA LEU A 40 -7.59 -9.34 -10.54
C LEU A 40 -6.14 -8.89 -10.73
N VAL A 41 -5.64 -8.87 -11.97
CA VAL A 41 -4.29 -8.39 -12.26
C VAL A 41 -4.14 -6.91 -11.91
N GLY A 42 -5.12 -6.08 -12.26
CA GLY A 42 -5.14 -4.66 -11.90
C GLY A 42 -5.17 -4.44 -10.39
N PHE A 43 -5.92 -5.24 -9.64
CA PHE A 43 -5.96 -5.19 -8.18
C PHE A 43 -4.62 -5.60 -7.55
N ILE A 44 -4.05 -6.72 -7.99
CA ILE A 44 -2.77 -7.23 -7.50
C ILE A 44 -1.66 -6.22 -7.79
N ALA A 45 -1.59 -5.69 -9.02
CA ALA A 45 -0.62 -4.68 -9.39
C ALA A 45 -0.80 -3.38 -8.59
N TYR A 46 -2.04 -2.97 -8.32
CA TYR A 46 -2.30 -1.82 -7.48
C TYR A 46 -1.75 -2.01 -6.07
N TYR A 47 -2.16 -3.10 -5.40
CA TYR A 47 -1.80 -3.37 -4.02
C TYR A 47 -0.29 -3.58 -3.85
N PHE A 48 0.30 -4.48 -4.63
CA PHE A 48 1.70 -4.88 -4.47
C PHE A 48 2.72 -3.99 -5.17
N HIS A 49 2.30 -2.99 -5.95
CA HIS A 49 3.23 -2.11 -6.66
C HIS A 49 2.83 -0.64 -6.63
N PHE A 50 1.67 -0.31 -7.19
CA PHE A 50 1.34 1.10 -7.46
C PHE A 50 0.95 1.90 -6.23
N GLN A 51 0.30 1.32 -5.22
CA GLN A 51 -0.21 2.07 -4.07
C GLN A 51 0.89 2.90 -3.38
N GLN A 52 2.05 2.29 -3.09
CA GLN A 52 3.14 2.97 -2.39
C GLN A 52 3.85 4.00 -3.27
N ILE A 53 4.02 3.71 -4.57
CA ILE A 53 4.55 4.66 -5.55
C ILE A 53 3.63 5.88 -5.67
N PHE A 54 2.32 5.64 -5.72
CA PHE A 54 1.32 6.70 -5.80
C PHE A 54 1.34 7.59 -4.57
N VAL A 55 1.38 7.00 -3.37
CA VAL A 55 1.48 7.76 -2.11
C VAL A 55 2.74 8.63 -2.10
N LYS A 56 3.89 8.04 -2.44
CA LYS A 56 5.18 8.73 -2.33
C LYS A 56 5.38 9.83 -3.39
N HIS A 57 5.05 9.54 -4.65
CA HIS A 57 5.45 10.39 -5.78
C HIS A 57 4.30 11.18 -6.41
N TYR A 58 3.05 10.78 -6.18
CA TYR A 58 1.90 11.28 -6.95
C TYR A 58 0.69 11.69 -6.08
N GLY A 59 0.88 11.81 -4.75
CA GLY A 59 -0.19 12.24 -3.83
C GLY A 59 -1.32 11.22 -3.64
N GLY A 60 -1.01 9.93 -3.69
CA GLY A 60 -1.91 8.83 -3.32
C GLY A 60 -2.16 8.74 -1.81
N GLN A 61 -3.01 7.81 -1.38
CA GLN A 61 -3.36 7.61 0.02
C GLN A 61 -3.10 6.17 0.47
N MET A 62 -2.62 6.03 1.71
CA MET A 62 -2.38 4.75 2.38
C MET A 62 -2.54 4.96 3.90
N SER A 63 -3.06 3.95 4.57
CA SER A 63 -3.25 3.96 6.02
C SER A 63 -2.44 2.83 6.65
N ILE A 64 -1.73 3.14 7.74
CA ILE A 64 -0.98 2.18 8.55
C ILE A 64 -1.25 2.51 10.01
N SER A 65 -1.53 1.48 10.81
CA SER A 65 -1.77 1.63 12.24
C SER A 65 -0.47 1.41 13.03
N VAL A 66 -0.28 2.23 14.05
CA VAL A 66 0.73 1.99 15.08
C VAL A 66 0.29 0.77 15.90
N PRO A 67 1.19 -0.21 16.16
CA PRO A 67 0.85 -1.36 16.99
C PRO A 67 0.42 -0.96 18.40
N ASP A 68 -0.51 -1.72 18.97
CA ASP A 68 -1.04 -1.43 20.31
C ASP A 68 0.05 -1.41 21.38
N GLY A 69 -0.01 -0.41 22.25
CA GLY A 69 0.96 -0.21 23.34
C GLY A 69 2.23 0.52 22.91
N GLU A 70 2.50 0.66 21.61
CA GLU A 70 3.61 1.47 21.12
C GLU A 70 3.20 2.93 20.88
N ARG A 71 4.18 3.83 20.92
CA ARG A 71 4.02 5.25 20.62
C ARG A 71 4.79 5.60 19.35
N HIS A 72 4.13 6.24 18.40
CA HIS A 72 4.80 6.72 17.19
C HIS A 72 5.85 7.79 17.52
N ILE A 73 7.05 7.66 16.97
CA ILE A 73 8.11 8.68 17.05
C ILE A 73 8.19 9.42 15.73
N THR A 74 8.51 8.71 14.64
CA THR A 74 8.75 9.31 13.33
C THR A 74 8.49 8.34 12.19
N ALA A 75 8.25 8.87 11.00
CA ALA A 75 8.16 8.12 9.76
C ALA A 75 9.02 8.79 8.69
N THR A 76 9.71 7.99 7.87
CA THR A 76 10.56 8.47 6.78
C THR A 76 10.54 7.54 5.59
N TRP A 77 10.89 8.06 4.42
CA TRP A 77 11.01 7.27 3.19
C TRP A 77 12.48 6.96 2.91
N LYS A 78 12.81 5.69 2.73
CA LYS A 78 14.10 5.24 2.18
C LYS A 78 13.81 4.63 0.81
N GLY A 79 13.85 5.46 -0.23
CA GLY A 79 13.58 5.12 -1.64
C GLY A 79 12.38 4.18 -1.82
N ASP A 80 11.18 4.58 -2.22
CA ASP A 80 9.94 3.78 -2.24
C ASP A 80 9.51 2.98 -1.00
N ASN A 81 10.36 2.65 -0.02
CA ASN A 81 9.96 1.97 1.21
C ASN A 81 9.70 2.97 2.33
N LEU A 82 8.64 2.73 3.11
CA LEU A 82 8.29 3.54 4.27
C LEU A 82 8.88 2.91 5.52
N TRP A 83 9.61 3.71 6.29
CA TRP A 83 10.16 3.34 7.58
C TRP A 83 9.40 4.06 8.68
N ILE A 84 8.91 3.30 9.66
CA ILE A 84 8.22 3.83 10.83
C ILE A 84 8.99 3.44 12.09
N GLU A 85 9.32 4.43 12.90
CA GLU A 85 9.91 4.24 14.23
C GLU A 85 8.84 4.44 15.30
N ASN A 86 8.69 3.43 16.16
CA ASN A 86 7.82 3.47 17.31
C ASN A 86 8.58 3.09 18.59
N TYR A 87 8.12 3.57 19.73
CA TYR A 87 8.66 3.28 21.05
C TYR A 87 7.71 2.40 21.87
N ASP A 88 8.21 1.30 22.46
CA ASP A 88 7.47 0.52 23.47
C ASP A 88 7.87 1.01 24.89
N PRO A 89 6.97 1.68 25.62
CA PRO A 89 7.25 2.20 26.96
C PRO A 89 7.41 1.10 28.03
N ARG A 90 6.98 -0.14 27.76
CA ARG A 90 7.11 -1.25 28.71
C ARG A 90 8.52 -1.81 28.73
N THR A 91 9.16 -1.86 27.57
CA THR A 91 10.52 -2.41 27.42
C THR A 91 11.59 -1.34 27.34
N GLY A 92 11.23 -0.10 26.97
CA GLY A 92 12.19 0.97 26.68
C GLY A 92 12.85 0.80 25.30
N ASP A 93 12.27 0.00 24.40
CA ASP A 93 12.82 -0.26 23.08
C ASP A 93 12.20 0.64 22.00
N CYS A 94 12.97 0.96 20.97
CA CYS A 94 12.44 1.50 19.71
C CYS A 94 12.47 0.45 18.61
N HIS A 95 11.40 0.40 17.84
CA HIS A 95 11.21 -0.51 16.71
C HIS A 95 11.13 0.28 15.41
N PHE A 96 12.13 0.10 14.56
CA PHE A 96 12.15 0.59 13.19
C PHE A 96 11.59 -0.50 12.29
N ARG A 97 10.45 -0.24 11.65
CA ARG A 97 9.76 -1.17 10.76
C ARG A 97 9.78 -0.65 9.34
N GLU A 98 10.26 -1.48 8.43
CA GLU A 98 10.24 -1.22 6.99
C GLU A 98 9.00 -1.83 6.35
N TYR A 99 8.13 -0.98 5.83
CA TYR A 99 6.98 -1.33 5.02
C TYR A 99 7.35 -1.17 3.54
N SER A 100 7.48 -2.29 2.85
CA SER A 100 7.68 -2.33 1.40
C SER A 100 6.34 -2.43 0.66
N ARG A 101 6.42 -2.53 -0.68
CA ARG A 101 5.25 -2.54 -1.55
C ARG A 101 4.26 -3.63 -1.14
N GLY A 102 2.96 -3.33 -1.19
CA GLY A 102 1.92 -4.18 -0.60
C GLY A 102 1.78 -4.06 0.92
N ASN A 103 2.37 -3.04 1.55
CA ASN A 103 2.36 -2.84 3.01
C ASN A 103 2.97 -4.03 3.79
N LEU A 104 3.89 -4.76 3.17
CA LEU A 104 4.51 -5.92 3.77
C LEU A 104 5.70 -5.47 4.63
N LEU A 105 5.70 -5.88 5.90
CA LEU A 105 6.86 -5.72 6.77
C LEU A 105 8.01 -6.60 6.25
N GLN A 106 9.07 -5.99 5.74
CA GLN A 106 10.25 -6.71 5.23
C GLN A 106 11.42 -6.70 6.22
N GLY A 107 11.60 -5.58 6.92
CA GLY A 107 12.70 -5.37 7.86
C GLY A 107 12.21 -4.85 9.21
N LYS A 108 12.84 -5.32 10.29
CA LYS A 108 12.67 -4.76 11.63
C LYS A 108 14.03 -4.61 12.30
N VAL A 109 14.33 -3.41 12.79
CA VAL A 109 15.47 -3.15 13.67
C VAL A 109 14.94 -2.76 15.05
N THR A 110 15.53 -3.32 16.11
CA THR A 110 15.17 -2.98 17.49
C THR A 110 16.34 -2.31 18.18
N LEU A 111 16.16 -1.06 18.57
CA LEU A 111 17.11 -0.31 19.39
C LEU A 111 16.72 -0.47 20.85
N LYS A 112 17.57 -1.14 21.63
CA LYS A 112 17.38 -1.35 23.07
C LYS A 112 17.74 -0.08 23.84
N ASN A 113 17.01 0.18 24.93
CA ASN A 113 17.21 1.38 25.76
C ASN A 113 17.16 2.68 24.93
N CYS A 114 16.23 2.72 23.98
CA CYS A 114 15.94 3.90 23.21
C CYS A 114 15.34 4.92 24.17
N ASN A 115 16.11 5.94 24.53
CA ASN A 115 15.66 7.06 25.35
C ASN A 115 15.29 8.22 24.41
N PRO A 116 14.13 8.19 23.72
CA PRO A 116 13.83 9.15 22.66
C PRO A 116 13.60 10.55 23.24
N LEU A 117 14.47 11.50 22.88
CA LEU A 117 14.35 12.91 23.24
C LEU A 117 12.98 13.50 22.84
N ALA A 118 12.43 13.07 21.71
CA ALA A 118 11.13 13.50 21.20
C ALA A 118 9.95 13.24 22.16
N LEU A 119 10.12 12.32 23.13
CA LEU A 119 9.11 12.00 24.15
C LEU A 119 9.45 12.59 25.54
N GLN A 120 10.62 13.18 25.75
CA GLN A 120 11.10 13.61 27.08
C GLN A 120 10.53 14.94 27.60
N GLY A 121 9.53 15.53 26.95
CA GLY A 121 8.93 16.82 27.33
C GLY A 121 7.40 16.86 27.27
N ARG A 122 6.73 15.71 27.30
CA ARG A 122 5.27 15.58 27.28
C ARG A 122 4.76 14.90 28.53
#